data_AF-A0A9P1VVZ2-F1
#
_entry.id   AF-A0A9P1VVZ2-F1
#
_cell.length_a   1.000
_cell.length_b   1.000
_cell.length_c   1.000
_cell.angle_alpha   90.00
_cell.angle_beta   90.00
_cell.angle_gamma   90.00
#
_symmetry.space_group_name_H-M   'P 1'
#
loop_
_entity.id
_entity.type
_entity.pdbx_description
1 polymer ?
#
loop_
_entity_poly.entity_id
_entity_poly.type
_entity_poly.pdbx_seq_one_letter_code
_entity_poly.pdbx_strand_id
1 'polypeptide(L)'
;MFGLTSDEEVGATHAAWQARIHPEDLPVVLAKVRAYQENPSERLECEYRVRHRSGVWIWVLDRGRWLGDAGRQLIVGTLLDISSRKEMEQQLLRMAITGPLTGLSNRRAFNERLQLEWERLKRSPEIQAALVLCDIDHFKRINDTYGHGCSDEVLKHFASRLREHVRATDMAARIGGEEFAVLLEAASIEDAQVWAERFRQDTAATAVVCGEVSISYSASMGWLSLTPVCTLSSR
;
A
#
# COMPACT_ATOMS: atom_id res chain seq x y z
N MET A 1 -30.36 -0.59 -3.95
CA MET A 1 -28.92 -0.67 -3.61
C MET A 1 -28.24 -1.88 -4.24
N PHE A 2 -28.89 -3.05 -4.27
CA PHE A 2 -28.27 -4.31 -4.73
C PHE A 2 -28.57 -4.70 -6.18
N GLY A 3 -29.18 -3.81 -6.97
CA GLY A 3 -29.73 -4.11 -8.29
C GLY A 3 -30.95 -5.06 -8.24
N LEU A 4 -31.54 -5.23 -7.05
CA LEU A 4 -32.74 -6.02 -6.82
C LEU A 4 -33.99 -5.14 -6.92
N THR A 5 -35.11 -5.75 -7.28
CA THR A 5 -36.43 -5.13 -7.14
C THR A 5 -36.87 -5.12 -5.68
N SER A 6 -37.76 -4.20 -5.30
CA SER A 6 -38.25 -4.06 -3.93
C SER A 6 -38.91 -5.35 -3.41
N ASP A 7 -39.57 -6.13 -4.28
CA ASP A 7 -40.18 -7.41 -3.93
C ASP A 7 -39.14 -8.52 -3.68
N GLU A 8 -38.01 -8.50 -4.41
CA GLU A 8 -36.88 -9.41 -4.20
C GLU A 8 -36.10 -9.07 -2.91
N GLU A 9 -36.04 -7.81 -2.51
CA GLU A 9 -35.41 -7.36 -1.24
C GLU A 9 -36.31 -7.67 -0.03
N VAL A 10 -37.62 -7.49 -0.14
CA VAL A 10 -38.60 -7.73 0.95
C VAL A 10 -38.92 -9.23 1.13
N GLY A 11 -38.78 -10.05 0.08
CA GLY A 11 -39.02 -11.49 0.11
C GLY A 11 -37.78 -12.36 0.42
N ALA A 12 -36.60 -11.76 0.57
CA ALA A 12 -35.38 -12.52 0.83
C ALA A 12 -35.39 -13.12 2.23
N THR A 13 -35.38 -14.46 2.31
CA THR A 13 -35.17 -15.15 3.58
C THR A 13 -33.78 -14.85 4.13
N HIS A 14 -33.60 -14.99 5.45
CA HIS A 14 -32.29 -14.85 6.08
C HIS A 14 -31.19 -15.70 5.38
N ALA A 15 -31.55 -16.88 4.88
CA ALA A 15 -30.66 -17.76 4.12
C ALA A 15 -30.31 -17.20 2.71
N ALA A 16 -31.26 -16.59 2.02
CA ALA A 16 -31.01 -15.96 0.72
C ALA A 16 -30.07 -14.75 0.84
N TRP A 17 -30.12 -14.04 1.96
CA TRP A 17 -29.18 -12.96 2.27
C TRP A 17 -27.76 -13.49 2.56
N GLN A 18 -27.63 -14.52 3.40
CA GLN A 18 -26.33 -15.13 3.70
C GLN A 18 -25.59 -15.60 2.45
N ALA A 19 -26.31 -16.15 1.46
CA ALA A 19 -25.72 -16.60 0.20
C ALA A 19 -25.10 -15.47 -0.66
N ARG A 20 -25.41 -14.20 -0.35
CA ARG A 20 -24.86 -13.02 -1.02
C ARG A 20 -23.61 -12.48 -0.33
N ILE A 21 -23.31 -12.90 0.90
CA ILE A 21 -22.14 -12.43 1.64
C ILE A 21 -20.89 -13.08 1.06
N HIS A 22 -19.80 -12.32 0.97
CA HIS A 22 -18.52 -12.84 0.52
C HIS A 22 -18.06 -14.00 1.42
N PRO A 23 -17.52 -15.11 0.86
CA PRO A 23 -17.17 -16.30 1.65
C PRO A 23 -16.21 -16.04 2.81
N GLU A 24 -15.26 -15.11 2.64
CA GLU A 24 -14.31 -14.72 3.70
C GLU A 24 -14.96 -13.92 4.84
N ASP A 25 -16.04 -13.17 4.54
CA ASP A 25 -16.69 -12.30 5.52
C ASP A 25 -17.80 -13.04 6.29
N LEU A 26 -18.36 -14.09 5.68
CA LEU A 26 -19.48 -14.86 6.21
C LEU A 26 -19.25 -15.38 7.65
N PRO A 27 -18.09 -15.99 8.01
CA PRO A 27 -17.87 -16.46 9.37
C PRO A 27 -17.94 -15.34 10.41
N VAL A 28 -17.38 -14.17 10.09
CA VAL A 28 -17.36 -13.00 10.96
C VAL A 28 -18.76 -12.42 11.14
N VAL A 29 -19.52 -12.32 10.05
CA VAL A 29 -20.90 -11.81 10.10
C VAL A 29 -21.79 -12.74 10.93
N LEU A 30 -21.71 -14.06 10.72
CA LEU A 30 -22.50 -15.02 11.49
C LEU A 30 -22.17 -14.99 12.99
N ALA A 31 -20.89 -14.85 13.34
CA ALA A 31 -20.47 -14.72 14.73
C ALA A 31 -21.05 -13.46 15.39
N LYS A 32 -21.02 -12.31 14.69
CA LYS A 32 -21.62 -11.06 15.18
C LYS A 32 -23.13 -11.15 15.35
N VAL A 33 -23.83 -11.74 14.38
CA VAL A 33 -25.29 -11.94 14.47
C VAL A 33 -25.64 -12.82 15.67
N ARG A 34 -24.91 -13.92 15.89
CA ARG A 34 -25.14 -14.81 17.04
C ARG A 34 -24.88 -14.11 18.37
N ALA A 35 -23.74 -13.43 18.50
CA ALA A 35 -23.39 -12.69 19.72
C ALA A 35 -24.47 -11.65 20.07
N TYR A 36 -25.02 -10.99 19.05
CA TYR A 36 -26.11 -10.05 19.23
C TYR A 36 -27.40 -10.71 19.71
N GLN A 37 -27.76 -11.88 19.18
CA GLN A 37 -28.95 -12.63 19.60
C GLN A 37 -28.86 -13.07 21.07
N GLU A 38 -27.67 -13.43 21.52
CA GLU A 38 -27.40 -13.86 22.90
C GLU A 38 -27.38 -12.68 23.88
N ASN A 39 -27.01 -11.47 23.42
CA ASN A 39 -27.00 -10.25 24.24
C ASN A 39 -27.61 -9.05 23.48
N PRO A 40 -28.95 -8.91 23.47
CA PRO A 40 -29.68 -7.92 22.66
C PRO A 40 -29.52 -6.45 23.12
N SER A 41 -28.58 -6.15 24.00
CA SER A 41 -28.43 -4.83 24.61
C SER A 41 -27.68 -3.82 23.72
N GLU A 42 -27.01 -4.27 22.67
CA GLU A 42 -26.18 -3.41 21.79
C GLU A 42 -26.87 -3.06 20.46
N ARG A 43 -26.18 -2.35 19.55
CA ARG A 43 -26.57 -2.16 18.14
C ARG A 43 -25.77 -3.14 17.29
N LEU A 44 -26.42 -3.86 16.36
CA LEU A 44 -25.70 -4.70 15.43
C LEU A 44 -25.06 -3.78 14.40
N GLU A 45 -23.73 -3.73 14.35
CA GLU A 45 -23.00 -2.99 13.34
C GLU A 45 -21.92 -3.89 12.71
N CYS A 46 -22.06 -4.15 11.42
CA CYS A 46 -21.09 -4.94 10.66
C CYS A 46 -20.86 -4.37 9.27
N GLU A 47 -19.60 -4.40 8.86
CA GLU A 47 -19.16 -4.07 7.51
C GLU A 47 -18.73 -5.35 6.82
N TYR A 48 -19.27 -5.63 5.64
CA TYR A 48 -18.95 -6.85 4.88
C TYR A 48 -19.23 -6.66 3.40
N ARG A 49 -18.66 -7.54 2.58
CA ARG A 49 -18.91 -7.56 1.14
C ARG A 49 -20.15 -8.37 0.83
N VAL A 50 -20.99 -7.81 -0.03
CA VAL A 50 -22.15 -8.50 -0.62
C VAL A 50 -22.08 -8.48 -2.14
N ARG A 51 -22.60 -9.54 -2.75
CA ARG A 51 -22.63 -9.68 -4.20
C ARG A 51 -23.76 -8.85 -4.78
N HIS A 52 -23.42 -7.84 -5.56
CA HIS A 52 -24.36 -7.08 -6.38
C HIS A 52 -24.90 -7.94 -7.53
N ARG A 53 -26.09 -7.63 -8.05
CA ARG A 53 -26.71 -8.39 -9.17
C ARG A 53 -25.83 -8.43 -10.42
N SER A 54 -25.01 -7.41 -10.65
CA SER A 54 -24.03 -7.37 -11.75
C SER A 54 -22.86 -8.35 -11.57
N GLY A 55 -22.75 -9.01 -10.42
CA GLY A 55 -21.67 -9.95 -10.08
C GLY A 55 -20.48 -9.32 -9.35
N VAL A 56 -20.45 -7.99 -9.23
CA VAL A 56 -19.41 -7.24 -8.50
C VAL A 56 -19.66 -7.30 -6.99
N TRP A 57 -18.58 -7.27 -6.20
CA TRP A 57 -18.65 -7.15 -4.74
C TRP A 57 -18.76 -5.69 -4.33
N ILE A 58 -19.74 -5.37 -3.48
CA ILE A 58 -19.89 -4.04 -2.87
C ILE A 58 -19.74 -4.16 -1.36
N TRP A 59 -19.15 -3.15 -0.74
CA TRP A 59 -19.06 -3.08 0.70
C TRP A 59 -20.34 -2.49 1.26
N VAL A 60 -20.94 -3.16 2.23
CA VAL A 60 -22.10 -2.65 2.97
C VAL A 60 -21.79 -2.49 4.44
N LEU A 61 -22.40 -1.46 5.03
CA LEU A 61 -22.56 -1.29 6.46
C LEU A 61 -23.99 -1.67 6.81
N ASP A 62 -24.13 -2.76 7.54
CA ASP A 62 -25.39 -3.26 8.06
C ASP A 62 -25.53 -2.80 9.51
N ARG A 63 -26.57 -2.00 9.76
CA ARG A 63 -26.92 -1.49 11.08
C ARG A 63 -28.30 -1.99 11.44
N GLY A 64 -28.38 -2.87 12.42
CA GLY A 64 -29.63 -3.43 12.91
C GLY A 64 -29.85 -3.12 14.38
N ARG A 65 -31.12 -2.95 14.75
CA ARG A 65 -31.57 -3.10 16.14
C ARG A 65 -32.66 -4.14 16.17
N TRP A 66 -32.57 -5.03 17.15
CA TRP A 66 -33.64 -5.97 17.40
C TRP A 66 -34.70 -5.28 18.26
N LEU A 67 -35.93 -5.30 17.76
CA LEU A 67 -37.12 -4.81 18.43
C LEU A 67 -38.02 -6.01 18.68
N GLY A 68 -38.31 -6.30 19.94
CA GLY A 68 -39.14 -7.43 20.31
C GLY A 68 -39.11 -7.76 21.79
N ASP A 69 -40.22 -8.27 22.29
CA ASP A 69 -40.32 -9.02 23.55
C ASP A 69 -40.77 -10.45 23.24
N ALA A 70 -40.47 -11.39 24.14
CA ALA A 70 -40.66 -12.84 24.06
C ALA A 70 -41.55 -13.33 22.90
N GLY A 71 -40.91 -13.76 21.80
CA GLY A 71 -41.55 -14.51 20.71
C GLY A 71 -41.81 -13.75 19.39
N ARG A 72 -41.64 -12.42 19.34
CA ARG A 72 -41.61 -11.67 18.07
C ARG A 72 -40.36 -10.82 17.97
N GLN A 73 -39.43 -11.27 17.15
CA GLN A 73 -38.17 -10.58 16.88
C GLN A 73 -38.27 -9.86 15.53
N LEU A 74 -38.35 -8.53 15.54
CA LEU A 74 -38.25 -7.70 14.34
C LEU A 74 -36.87 -7.05 14.32
N ILE A 75 -36.04 -7.37 13.31
CA ILE A 75 -34.83 -6.59 13.04
C ILE A 75 -35.27 -5.40 12.20
N VAL A 76 -35.15 -4.18 12.74
CA VAL A 76 -35.15 -2.98 11.92
C VAL A 76 -33.70 -2.63 11.65
N GLY A 77 -33.30 -2.66 10.39
CA GLY A 77 -31.94 -2.33 10.01
C GLY A 77 -31.85 -1.56 8.71
N THR A 78 -30.74 -0.85 8.55
CA THR A 78 -30.37 -0.15 7.34
C THR A 78 -29.10 -0.78 6.78
N LEU A 79 -29.11 -1.07 5.49
CA LEU A 79 -27.93 -1.39 4.72
C LEU A 79 -27.48 -0.13 3.98
N LEU A 80 -26.25 0.28 4.19
CA LEU A 80 -25.62 1.43 3.55
C LEU A 80 -24.47 0.95 2.67
N ASP A 81 -24.47 1.32 1.39
CA ASP A 81 -23.32 1.09 0.52
C ASP A 81 -22.19 2.02 0.96
N ILE A 82 -21.08 1.42 1.37
CA ILE A 82 -19.86 2.10 1.84
C ILE A 82 -18.69 1.85 0.90
N SER A 83 -18.94 1.40 -0.34
CA SER A 83 -17.89 1.07 -1.32
C SER A 83 -17.00 2.27 -1.61
N SER A 84 -17.57 3.45 -1.86
CA SER A 84 -16.79 4.68 -2.09
C SER A 84 -15.96 5.09 -0.86
N ARG A 85 -16.47 4.86 0.36
CA ARG A 85 -15.70 5.11 1.58
C ARG A 85 -14.51 4.16 1.69
N LYS A 86 -14.72 2.86 1.42
CA LYS A 86 -13.63 1.86 1.43
C LYS A 86 -12.59 2.13 0.35
N GLU A 87 -13.01 2.54 -0.85
CA GLU A 87 -12.10 2.96 -1.92
C GLU A 87 -11.27 4.17 -1.50
N MET A 88 -11.90 5.17 -0.87
CA MET A 88 -11.20 6.35 -0.37
C MET A 88 -10.24 6.00 0.77
N GLU A 89 -10.62 5.13 1.71
CA GLU A 89 -9.74 4.60 2.76
C GLU A 89 -8.52 3.90 2.14
N GLN A 90 -8.72 3.05 1.11
CA GLN A 90 -7.63 2.38 0.40
C GLN A 90 -6.74 3.36 -0.36
N GLN A 91 -7.30 4.39 -0.99
CA GLN A 91 -6.54 5.46 -1.64
C GLN A 91 -5.73 6.26 -0.62
N LEU A 92 -6.31 6.61 0.53
CA LEU A 92 -5.62 7.29 1.62
C LEU A 92 -4.47 6.43 2.16
N LEU A 93 -4.67 5.12 2.34
CA LEU A 93 -3.60 4.20 2.72
C LEU A 93 -2.49 4.14 1.66
N ARG A 94 -2.85 4.07 0.37
CA ARG A 94 -1.87 4.11 -0.73
C ARG A 94 -1.09 5.42 -0.74
N MET A 95 -1.74 6.56 -0.55
CA MET A 95 -1.08 7.87 -0.49
C MET A 95 -0.21 8.03 0.77
N ALA A 96 -0.62 7.41 1.87
CA ALA A 96 0.15 7.39 3.12
C ALA A 96 1.48 6.64 2.96
N ILE A 97 1.53 5.64 2.07
CA ILE A 97 2.69 4.74 1.91
C ILE A 97 3.49 5.00 0.64
N THR A 98 2.83 5.34 -0.48
CA THR A 98 3.44 5.45 -1.81
C THR A 98 3.34 6.85 -2.40
N GLY A 99 4.33 7.21 -3.19
CA GLY A 99 4.32 8.43 -3.99
C GLY A 99 3.41 8.28 -5.22
N PRO A 100 2.50 9.24 -5.49
CA PRO A 100 1.47 9.08 -6.53
C PRO A 100 2.04 9.00 -7.95
N LEU A 101 3.16 9.67 -8.23
CA LEU A 101 3.75 9.68 -9.57
C LEU A 101 4.48 8.37 -9.89
N THR A 102 5.35 7.93 -8.97
CA THR A 102 6.27 6.83 -9.24
C THR A 102 5.71 5.49 -8.78
N GLY A 103 4.76 5.48 -7.85
CA GLY A 103 4.25 4.28 -7.17
C GLY A 103 5.27 3.57 -6.28
N LEU A 104 6.44 4.19 -6.04
CA LEU A 104 7.38 3.73 -5.02
C LEU A 104 6.92 4.18 -3.64
N SER A 105 7.52 3.63 -2.59
CA SER A 105 7.30 4.13 -1.24
C SER A 105 7.64 5.63 -1.17
N ASN A 106 6.88 6.38 -0.38
CA ASN A 106 7.16 7.79 -0.13
C ASN A 106 8.20 7.95 0.99
N ARG A 107 8.68 9.19 1.20
CA ARG A 107 9.65 9.51 2.27
C ARG A 107 9.20 9.02 3.65
N ARG A 108 7.92 9.14 3.97
CA ARG A 108 7.39 8.75 5.29
C ARG A 108 7.53 7.24 5.51
N ALA A 109 7.01 6.43 4.59
CA ALA A 109 7.10 4.98 4.67
C ALA A 109 8.54 4.49 4.69
N PHE A 110 9.42 5.12 3.89
CA PHE A 110 10.84 4.82 3.89
C PHE A 110 11.49 5.04 5.26
N ASN A 111 11.24 6.18 5.88
CA ASN A 111 11.79 6.48 7.21
C ASN A 111 11.26 5.52 8.29
N GLU A 112 9.97 5.15 8.22
CA GLU A 112 9.38 4.17 9.13
C GLU A 112 10.06 2.80 9.00
N ARG A 113 10.30 2.30 7.76
CA ARG A 113 11.02 1.04 7.54
C ARG A 113 12.49 1.13 7.93
N LEU A 114 13.17 2.23 7.61
CA LEU A 114 14.56 2.46 8.01
C LEU A 114 14.72 2.41 9.54
N GLN A 115 13.77 3.00 10.28
CA GLN A 115 13.76 2.93 11.74
C GLN A 115 13.58 1.50 12.25
N LEU A 116 12.67 0.72 11.64
CA LEU A 116 12.47 -0.69 12.02
C LEU A 116 13.73 -1.54 11.77
N GLU A 117 14.39 -1.33 10.63
CA GLU A 117 15.63 -2.04 10.31
C GLU A 117 16.76 -1.60 11.24
N TRP A 118 16.85 -0.31 11.60
CA TRP A 118 17.80 0.17 12.60
C TRP A 118 17.63 -0.51 13.96
N GLU A 119 16.39 -0.68 14.44
CA GLU A 119 16.11 -1.41 15.68
C GLU A 119 16.36 -2.92 15.57
N ARG A 120 16.31 -3.49 14.37
CA ARG A 120 16.70 -4.89 14.12
C ARG A 120 18.21 -5.06 14.21
N LEU A 121 18.98 -4.19 13.53
CA LEU A 121 20.44 -4.22 13.53
C LEU A 121 21.03 -4.09 14.94
N LYS A 122 20.42 -3.26 15.80
CA LYS A 122 20.81 -3.14 17.22
C LYS A 122 20.68 -4.45 17.99
N ARG A 123 19.69 -5.29 17.66
CA ARG A 123 19.40 -6.56 18.33
C ARG A 123 20.17 -7.74 17.75
N SER A 124 20.60 -7.61 16.50
CA SER A 124 21.31 -8.64 15.72
C SER A 124 22.53 -8.02 15.03
N PRO A 125 23.65 -7.86 15.74
CA PRO A 125 24.88 -7.24 15.20
C PRO A 125 25.49 -8.01 14.02
N GLU A 126 25.14 -9.28 13.85
CA GLU A 126 25.54 -10.13 12.73
C GLU A 126 24.82 -9.77 11.42
N ILE A 127 23.68 -9.09 11.49
CA ILE A 127 22.93 -8.65 10.31
C ILE A 127 23.53 -7.33 9.85
N GLN A 128 23.73 -7.22 8.53
CA GLN A 128 24.16 -5.99 7.88
C GLN A 128 23.02 -5.43 7.04
N ALA A 129 22.96 -4.11 6.92
CA ALA A 129 22.13 -3.46 5.92
C ALA A 129 22.89 -2.27 5.35
N ALA A 130 22.50 -1.86 4.15
CA ALA A 130 23.08 -0.71 3.51
C ALA A 130 22.00 0.22 2.99
N LEU A 131 22.32 1.51 2.98
CA LEU A 131 21.47 2.56 2.42
C LEU A 131 22.15 3.10 1.17
N VAL A 132 21.41 3.19 0.07
CA VAL A 132 21.82 3.86 -1.17
C VAL A 132 20.90 5.06 -1.39
N LEU A 133 21.48 6.23 -1.60
CA LEU A 133 20.78 7.44 -2.02
C LEU A 133 21.11 7.71 -3.47
N CYS A 134 20.09 8.00 -4.27
CA CYS A 134 20.22 8.25 -5.70
C CYS A 134 19.63 9.62 -6.05
N ASP A 135 20.30 10.34 -6.94
CA ASP A 135 19.85 11.62 -7.49
C ASP A 135 19.96 11.58 -9.02
N ILE A 136 18.91 12.03 -9.72
CA ILE A 136 18.93 12.08 -11.19
C ILE A 136 19.74 13.30 -11.64
N ASP A 137 20.83 13.05 -12.37
CA ASP A 137 21.77 14.10 -12.75
C ASP A 137 21.12 15.13 -13.68
N HIS A 138 21.32 16.41 -13.37
CA HIS A 138 20.83 17.53 -14.18
C HIS A 138 19.31 17.49 -14.43
N PHE A 139 18.51 16.98 -13.50
CA PHE A 139 17.05 16.82 -13.65
C PHE A 139 16.35 18.15 -14.01
N LYS A 140 16.78 19.28 -13.45
CA LYS A 140 16.28 20.61 -13.83
C LYS A 140 16.45 20.89 -15.33
N ARG A 141 17.58 20.50 -15.93
CA ARG A 141 17.80 20.68 -17.38
C ARG A 141 16.84 19.82 -18.20
N ILE A 142 16.53 18.61 -17.75
CA ILE A 142 15.52 17.75 -18.39
C ILE A 142 14.14 18.45 -18.36
N ASN A 143 13.74 18.97 -17.19
CA ASN A 143 12.52 19.75 -17.02
C ASN A 143 12.48 20.97 -17.97
N ASP A 144 13.55 21.77 -17.97
CA ASP A 144 13.61 23.01 -18.75
C ASP A 144 13.63 22.74 -20.27
N THR A 145 14.17 21.59 -20.70
CA THR A 145 14.31 21.22 -22.12
C THR A 145 13.08 20.50 -22.68
N TYR A 146 12.50 19.56 -21.91
CA TYR A 146 11.45 18.65 -22.39
C TYR A 146 10.10 18.87 -21.70
N GLY A 147 10.03 19.76 -20.72
CA GLY A 147 8.83 20.04 -19.94
C GLY A 147 8.52 18.98 -18.87
N HIS A 148 7.59 19.34 -17.99
CA HIS A 148 7.21 18.53 -16.82
C HIS A 148 6.62 17.16 -17.18
N GLY A 149 5.90 17.04 -18.31
CA GLY A 149 5.35 15.75 -18.73
C GLY A 149 6.44 14.73 -19.04
N CYS A 150 7.51 15.13 -19.73
CA CYS A 150 8.59 14.22 -20.06
C CYS A 150 9.53 13.94 -18.88
N SER A 151 9.73 14.90 -17.98
CA SER A 151 10.50 14.64 -16.76
C SER A 151 9.75 13.73 -15.78
N ASP A 152 8.41 13.79 -15.76
CA ASP A 152 7.58 12.81 -15.06
C ASP A 152 7.77 11.39 -15.61
N GLU A 153 7.89 11.23 -16.94
CA GLU A 153 8.24 9.94 -17.55
C GLU A 153 9.65 9.47 -17.16
N VAL A 154 10.61 10.38 -17.03
CA VAL A 154 11.95 10.06 -16.51
C VAL A 154 11.88 9.55 -15.06
N LEU A 155 11.09 10.20 -14.20
CA LEU A 155 10.88 9.77 -12.81
C LEU A 155 10.18 8.41 -12.73
N LYS A 156 9.17 8.17 -13.57
CA LYS A 156 8.46 6.87 -13.67
C LYS A 156 9.40 5.77 -14.17
N HIS A 157 10.20 6.07 -15.18
CA HIS A 157 11.17 5.12 -15.71
C HIS A 157 12.21 4.75 -14.66
N PHE A 158 12.84 5.74 -14.00
CA PHE A 158 13.80 5.48 -12.92
C PHE A 158 13.20 4.63 -11.80
N ALA A 159 11.94 4.92 -11.44
CA ALA A 159 11.20 4.13 -10.46
C ALA A 159 10.90 2.70 -10.93
N SER A 160 10.60 2.48 -12.21
CA SER A 160 10.43 1.14 -12.78
C SER A 160 11.74 0.34 -12.70
N ARG A 161 12.85 0.96 -13.14
CA ARG A 161 14.18 0.32 -13.08
C ARG A 161 14.54 -0.02 -11.63
N LEU A 162 14.30 0.87 -10.67
CA LEU A 162 14.53 0.58 -9.26
C LEU A 162 13.80 -0.69 -8.80
N ARG A 163 12.51 -0.86 -9.15
CA ARG A 163 11.74 -2.05 -8.77
C ARG A 163 12.30 -3.35 -9.33
N GLU A 164 12.90 -3.30 -10.51
CA GLU A 164 13.49 -4.47 -11.15
C GLU A 164 14.84 -4.86 -10.54
N HIS A 165 15.54 -3.91 -9.92
CA HIS A 165 16.85 -4.13 -9.29
C HIS A 165 16.77 -4.42 -7.80
N VAL A 166 15.66 -4.12 -7.12
CA VAL A 166 15.47 -4.42 -5.70
C VAL A 166 14.85 -5.80 -5.47
N ARG A 167 15.28 -6.48 -4.41
CA ARG A 167 14.67 -7.76 -3.98
C ARG A 167 13.36 -7.48 -3.23
N ALA A 168 12.55 -8.52 -3.02
CA ALA A 168 11.30 -8.42 -2.25
C ALA A 168 11.52 -7.97 -0.79
N THR A 169 12.72 -8.20 -0.23
CA THR A 169 13.10 -7.77 1.11
C THR A 169 13.61 -6.33 1.15
N ASP A 170 14.12 -5.83 0.03
CA ASP A 170 14.66 -4.47 -0.07
C ASP A 170 13.52 -3.46 -0.22
N MET A 171 13.81 -2.19 0.01
CA MET A 171 12.83 -1.12 -0.14
C MET A 171 13.36 0.02 -0.97
N ALA A 172 12.71 0.29 -2.10
CA ALA A 172 12.92 1.51 -2.90
C ALA A 172 11.86 2.57 -2.58
N ALA A 173 12.30 3.82 -2.51
CA ALA A 173 11.45 4.97 -2.23
C ALA A 173 11.84 6.19 -3.06
N ARG A 174 10.87 7.06 -3.34
CA ARG A 174 11.13 8.44 -3.78
C ARG A 174 11.04 9.34 -2.55
N ILE A 175 12.16 9.96 -2.20
CA ILE A 175 12.30 10.75 -0.98
C ILE A 175 12.25 12.26 -1.24
N GLY A 176 12.38 12.71 -2.49
CA GLY A 176 12.37 14.12 -2.88
C GLY A 176 11.87 14.33 -4.30
N GLY A 177 12.22 15.49 -4.89
CA GLY A 177 11.88 15.84 -6.27
C GLY A 177 12.47 14.81 -7.24
N GLU A 178 13.77 14.81 -7.38
CA GLU A 178 14.57 13.88 -8.19
C GLU A 178 15.32 12.83 -7.35
N GLU A 179 15.15 12.88 -6.02
CA GLU A 179 15.87 12.04 -5.07
C GLU A 179 15.12 10.74 -4.75
N PHE A 180 15.87 9.64 -4.75
CA PHE A 180 15.42 8.30 -4.40
C PHE A 180 16.32 7.68 -3.33
N ALA A 181 15.78 6.70 -2.61
CA ALA A 181 16.52 5.94 -1.63
C ALA A 181 16.21 4.45 -1.74
N VAL A 182 17.21 3.63 -1.47
CA VAL A 182 17.10 2.17 -1.43
C VAL A 182 17.70 1.65 -0.13
N LEU A 183 16.89 0.92 0.63
CA LEU A 183 17.33 0.13 1.77
C LEU A 183 17.59 -1.30 1.29
N LEU A 184 18.84 -1.72 1.34
CA LEU A 184 19.27 -3.09 1.03
C LEU A 184 19.38 -3.87 2.34
N GLU A 185 18.50 -4.85 2.52
CA GLU A 185 18.50 -5.68 3.73
C GLU A 185 19.47 -6.85 3.58
N ALA A 186 20.12 -7.23 4.68
CA ALA A 186 21.13 -8.31 4.69
C ALA A 186 22.23 -8.08 3.63
N ALA A 187 22.72 -6.84 3.53
CA ALA A 187 23.69 -6.41 2.53
C ALA A 187 24.88 -5.70 3.18
N SER A 188 26.10 -6.02 2.72
CA SER A 188 27.32 -5.31 3.11
C SER A 188 27.47 -3.99 2.34
N ILE A 189 28.50 -3.21 2.68
CA ILE A 189 28.84 -1.99 1.93
C ILE A 189 29.35 -2.30 0.52
N GLU A 190 30.04 -3.43 0.34
CA GLU A 190 30.50 -3.93 -0.96
C GLU A 190 29.32 -4.37 -1.83
N ASP A 191 28.33 -5.05 -1.24
CA ASP A 191 27.08 -5.40 -1.92
C ASP A 191 26.36 -4.13 -2.41
N ALA A 192 26.29 -3.10 -1.58
CA ALA A 192 25.69 -1.83 -1.91
C ALA A 192 26.41 -1.11 -3.05
N GLN A 193 27.74 -1.12 -3.04
CA GLN A 193 28.56 -0.57 -4.14
C GLN A 193 28.31 -1.33 -5.45
N VAL A 194 28.33 -2.66 -5.42
CA VAL A 194 28.08 -3.50 -6.60
C VAL A 194 26.67 -3.27 -7.14
N TRP A 195 25.68 -3.18 -6.24
CA TRP A 195 24.29 -2.88 -6.59
C TRP A 195 24.17 -1.49 -7.23
N ALA A 196 24.73 -0.46 -6.61
CA ALA A 196 24.67 0.92 -7.08
C ALA A 196 25.31 1.08 -8.45
N GLU A 197 26.49 0.49 -8.67
CA GLU A 197 27.16 0.58 -9.97
C GLU A 197 26.40 -0.16 -11.08
N ARG A 198 25.83 -1.33 -10.77
CA ARG A 198 24.96 -2.06 -11.73
C ARG A 198 23.73 -1.23 -12.09
N PHE A 199 23.05 -0.68 -11.10
CA PHE A 199 21.85 0.13 -11.32
C PHE A 199 22.17 1.43 -12.08
N ARG A 200 23.32 2.06 -11.80
CA ARG A 200 23.80 3.24 -12.51
C ARG A 200 24.07 2.97 -13.99
N GLN A 201 24.78 1.88 -14.30
CA GLN A 201 25.08 1.46 -15.68
C GLN A 201 23.80 1.15 -16.46
N ASP A 202 22.89 0.43 -15.83
CA ASP A 202 21.60 0.06 -16.40
C ASP A 202 20.72 1.28 -16.72
N THR A 203 20.67 2.24 -15.80
CA THR A 203 19.95 3.51 -16.00
C THR A 203 20.55 4.29 -17.17
N ALA A 204 21.88 4.41 -17.24
CA ALA A 204 22.56 5.14 -18.30
C ALA A 204 22.42 4.47 -19.68
N ALA A 205 22.23 3.15 -19.72
CA ALA A 205 22.05 2.39 -20.96
C ALA A 205 20.62 2.45 -21.52
N THR A 206 19.65 2.92 -20.74
CA THR A 206 18.22 2.86 -21.10
C THR A 206 17.65 4.26 -21.29
N ALA A 207 17.21 4.57 -22.51
CA ALA A 207 16.60 5.85 -22.82
C ALA A 207 15.07 5.82 -22.57
N VAL A 208 14.52 6.97 -22.17
CA VAL A 208 13.09 7.18 -21.94
C VAL A 208 12.46 7.76 -23.19
N VAL A 209 11.43 7.11 -23.69
CA VAL A 209 10.65 7.62 -24.83
C VAL A 209 9.51 8.48 -24.29
N CYS A 210 9.52 9.76 -24.64
CA CYS A 210 8.45 10.72 -24.37
C CYS A 210 7.93 11.29 -25.69
N GLY A 211 6.81 10.75 -26.19
CA GLY A 211 6.32 11.08 -27.53
C GLY A 211 7.31 10.66 -28.61
N GLU A 212 7.80 11.61 -29.39
CA GLU A 212 8.81 11.38 -30.44
C GLU A 212 10.26 11.57 -29.95
N VAL A 213 10.44 11.96 -28.68
CA VAL A 213 11.76 12.26 -28.11
C VAL A 213 12.28 11.08 -27.31
N SER A 214 13.57 10.79 -27.49
CA SER A 214 14.32 9.82 -26.67
C SER A 214 15.26 10.57 -25.73
N ILE A 215 15.08 10.38 -24.41
CA ILE A 215 15.82 11.08 -23.36
C ILE A 215 16.76 10.11 -22.66
N SER A 216 18.07 10.32 -22.80
CA SER A 216 19.08 9.63 -21.99
C SER A 216 19.46 10.50 -20.79
N TYR A 217 19.66 9.85 -19.64
CA TYR A 217 20.04 10.51 -18.40
C TYR A 217 20.92 9.60 -17.55
N SER A 218 21.63 10.20 -16.59
CA SER A 218 22.44 9.48 -15.60
C SER A 218 21.94 9.79 -14.19
N ALA A 219 22.46 9.04 -13.22
CA ALA A 219 22.18 9.28 -11.82
C ALA A 219 23.45 9.16 -11.00
N SER A 220 23.59 10.05 -10.02
CA SER A 220 24.61 9.98 -8.98
C SER A 220 24.09 9.15 -7.81
N MET A 221 24.96 8.32 -7.23
CA MET A 221 24.59 7.44 -6.12
C MET A 221 25.64 7.50 -5.00
N GLY A 222 25.17 7.64 -3.77
CA GLY A 222 25.97 7.49 -2.56
C GLY A 222 25.47 6.31 -1.74
N TRP A 223 26.37 5.55 -1.13
CA TRP A 223 26.00 4.40 -0.29
C TRP A 223 26.71 4.44 1.04
N LEU A 224 26.07 3.89 2.06
CA LEU A 224 26.64 3.73 3.40
C LEU A 224 26.19 2.42 4.04
N SER A 225 27.02 1.89 4.94
CA SER A 225 26.64 0.77 5.80
C SER A 225 25.80 1.28 6.99
N LEU A 226 24.74 0.57 7.32
CA LEU A 226 23.98 0.77 8.55
C LEU A 226 24.59 -0.12 9.63
N THR A 227 25.43 0.45 10.49
CA THR A 227 26.01 -0.26 11.64
C THR A 227 25.67 0.47 12.93
N PRO A 228 25.04 -0.19 13.92
CA PRO A 228 24.93 0.36 15.25
C PRO A 228 26.32 0.37 15.88
N VAL A 229 26.91 1.55 16.08
CA VAL A 229 28.16 1.65 16.84
C VAL A 229 27.85 1.36 18.31
N CYS A 230 28.22 0.17 18.80
CA CYS A 230 28.26 -0.12 20.23
C CYS A 230 29.48 0.57 20.84
N THR A 231 29.36 1.86 21.21
CA THR A 231 30.31 2.44 22.18
C THR A 231 29.96 1.94 23.58
N LEU A 232 30.52 0.79 23.96
CA LEU A 232 30.79 0.50 25.37
C LEU A 232 32.31 0.41 25.53
N SER A 233 32.91 1.52 25.93
CA SER A 233 34.21 1.54 26.60
C SER A 233 34.03 2.23 27.94
N SER A 234 33.93 1.42 28.99
CA SER A 234 34.36 1.83 30.33
C SER A 234 35.30 0.73 30.83
N ARG A 235 36.55 1.11 31.12
CA ARG A 235 37.51 0.27 31.83
C ARG A 235 37.00 -0.05 33.23
#